data_AF-A0A7S0LLW9-F1
#
_entry.id   AF-A0A7S0LLW9-F1
#
_cell.length_a   1.000
_cell.length_b   1.000
_cell.length_c   1.000
_cell.angle_alpha   90.00
_cell.angle_beta   90.00
_cell.angle_gamma   90.00
#
_symmetry.space_group_name_H-M   'P 1'
#
loop_
_entity.id
_entity.type
_entity.pdbx_description
1 polymer ?
#
loop_
_entity_poly.entity_id
_entity_poly.type
_entity_poly.pdbx_seq_one_letter_code
_entity_poly.pdbx_strand_id
1 'polypeptide(L)'
;CTMPPLLAVSMTIAELKSELSKYHAVLVEGPGASDTREAADVAKHVCRQLRAHWDQDPPPGTKLVVSQGDSPGPRGVAGILRIVGQEFGCTRCLVCVDESIDPTHAPNADRAGVALELRYNQMCKILEEMGVLSQLERGVDDKIAKDNRALMAQQKPILGPHVRQFALLQEVTKVALGHVCTGVTIAHSDSHLDQFKVSSFYEVGLTQHLIKSSSYVAYAETTS
;
A
#
# COMPACT_ATOMS: atom_id res chain seq x y z
N CYS A 1 -8.54 -26.50 9.47
CA CYS A 1 -8.74 -25.26 10.23
C CYS A 1 -9.27 -24.18 9.29
N THR A 2 -10.59 -24.05 9.20
CA THR A 2 -11.24 -22.90 8.54
C THR A 2 -11.07 -21.70 9.46
N MET A 3 -10.21 -20.75 9.07
CA MET A 3 -10.18 -19.44 9.74
C MET A 3 -11.57 -18.81 9.62
N PRO A 4 -12.06 -18.11 10.66
CA PRO A 4 -13.34 -17.39 10.57
C PRO A 4 -13.28 -16.38 9.40
N PRO A 5 -14.43 -16.04 8.78
CA PRO A 5 -14.45 -15.01 7.77
C PRO A 5 -13.90 -13.71 8.37
N LEU A 6 -12.83 -13.19 7.78
CA LEU A 6 -12.22 -11.93 8.18
C LEU A 6 -13.28 -10.82 8.07
N LEU A 7 -13.47 -10.08 9.17
CA LEU A 7 -14.71 -9.38 9.53
C LEU A 7 -15.24 -8.36 8.50
N ALA A 8 -14.41 -7.88 7.57
CA ALA A 8 -14.72 -6.70 6.75
C ALA A 8 -15.11 -6.97 5.29
N VAL A 9 -14.94 -8.19 4.77
CA VAL A 9 -15.25 -8.50 3.35
C VAL A 9 -16.75 -8.42 3.06
N SER A 10 -17.61 -8.67 4.06
CA SER A 10 -19.07 -8.62 3.95
C SER A 10 -19.70 -7.29 4.38
N MET A 11 -18.90 -6.32 4.84
CA MET A 11 -19.41 -5.03 5.29
C MET A 11 -19.94 -4.20 4.11
N THR A 12 -21.03 -3.49 4.34
CA THR A 12 -21.46 -2.39 3.47
C THR A 12 -20.41 -1.27 3.47
N ILE A 13 -20.43 -0.38 2.47
CA ILE A 13 -19.50 0.75 2.41
C ILE A 13 -19.66 1.68 3.62
N ALA A 14 -20.89 1.88 4.11
CA ALA A 14 -21.14 2.69 5.30
C ALA A 14 -20.55 2.08 6.57
N GLU A 15 -20.74 0.77 6.80
CA GLU A 15 -20.14 0.06 7.94
C GLU A 15 -18.62 0.07 7.85
N LEU A 16 -18.08 -0.16 6.66
CA LEU A 16 -16.65 -0.16 6.41
C LEU A 16 -16.03 1.21 6.73
N LYS A 17 -16.63 2.31 6.25
CA LYS A 17 -16.19 3.68 6.58
C LYS A 17 -16.23 3.94 8.09
N SER A 18 -17.30 3.52 8.75
CA SER A 18 -17.45 3.65 10.21
C SER A 18 -16.35 2.90 10.96
N GLU A 19 -16.04 1.66 10.57
CA GLU A 19 -14.96 0.89 11.19
C GLU A 19 -13.59 1.51 10.92
N LEU A 20 -13.30 1.86 9.67
CA LEU A 20 -12.00 2.40 9.26
C LEU A 20 -11.71 3.80 9.84
N SER A 21 -12.74 4.58 10.18
CA SER A 21 -12.61 5.92 10.77
C SER A 21 -11.89 5.98 12.11
N LYS A 22 -11.74 4.84 12.79
CA LYS A 22 -11.04 4.71 14.07
C LYS A 22 -9.53 4.60 13.91
N TYR A 23 -9.08 4.30 12.69
CA TYR A 23 -7.70 3.94 12.43
C TYR A 23 -6.92 5.07 11.77
N HIS A 24 -5.60 4.96 11.81
CA HIS A 24 -4.66 5.67 10.96
C HIS A 24 -3.92 4.63 10.11
N ALA A 25 -4.07 4.70 8.80
CA ALA A 25 -3.49 3.70 7.91
C ALA A 25 -1.97 3.86 7.82
N VAL A 26 -1.24 2.75 7.91
CA VAL A 26 0.22 2.70 7.80
C VAL A 26 0.58 1.74 6.68
N LEU A 27 1.17 2.26 5.61
CA LEU A 27 1.65 1.49 4.47
C LEU A 27 3.17 1.53 4.42
N VAL A 28 3.75 0.50 3.82
CA VAL A 28 5.16 0.48 3.43
C VAL A 28 5.23 0.16 1.95
N GLU A 29 5.98 0.95 1.19
CA GLU A 29 6.19 0.77 -0.25
C GLU A 29 7.66 0.50 -0.54
N GLY A 30 7.91 -0.33 -1.53
CA GLY A 30 9.27 -0.65 -1.99
C GLY A 30 9.38 -2.06 -2.55
N PRO A 31 10.58 -2.63 -2.59
CA PRO A 31 10.81 -3.93 -3.22
C PRO A 31 9.98 -5.05 -2.60
N GLY A 32 9.35 -5.85 -3.48
CA GLY A 32 8.63 -7.07 -3.11
C GLY A 32 9.58 -8.26 -2.95
N ALA A 33 9.17 -9.44 -3.44
CA ALA A 33 9.93 -10.69 -3.28
C ALA A 33 11.35 -10.69 -3.90
N SER A 34 11.67 -9.73 -4.77
CA SER A 34 13.01 -9.56 -5.33
C SER A 34 13.99 -8.85 -4.39
N ASP A 35 13.53 -8.34 -3.25
CA ASP A 35 14.42 -7.74 -2.25
C ASP A 35 15.38 -8.78 -1.68
N THR A 36 16.68 -8.47 -1.74
CA THR A 36 17.74 -9.35 -1.23
C THR A 36 18.14 -9.01 0.19
N ARG A 37 17.73 -7.84 0.69
CA ARG A 37 18.03 -7.36 2.05
C ARG A 37 17.23 -8.15 3.08
N GLU A 38 17.77 -8.25 4.29
CA GLU A 38 17.07 -8.87 5.40
C GLU A 38 15.90 -7.98 5.86
N ALA A 39 14.69 -8.54 5.91
CA ALA A 39 13.50 -7.77 6.27
C ALA A 39 13.59 -7.16 7.67
N ALA A 40 14.27 -7.83 8.61
CA ALA A 40 14.46 -7.32 9.96
C ALA A 40 15.26 -6.02 10.00
N ASP A 41 16.32 -5.92 9.20
CA ASP A 41 17.16 -4.72 9.15
C ASP A 41 16.41 -3.55 8.49
N VAL A 42 15.74 -3.82 7.37
CA VAL A 42 14.92 -2.83 6.67
C VAL A 42 13.75 -2.39 7.55
N ALA A 43 13.05 -3.31 8.22
CA ALA A 43 11.95 -3.00 9.12
C ALA A 43 12.41 -2.17 10.32
N LYS A 44 13.56 -2.52 10.94
CA LYS A 44 14.15 -1.72 12.02
C LYS A 44 14.39 -0.28 11.58
N HIS A 45 14.90 -0.10 10.36
CA HIS A 45 15.07 1.22 9.76
C HIS A 45 13.73 1.94 9.57
N VAL A 46 12.77 1.30 8.90
CA VAL A 46 11.43 1.84 8.65
C VAL A 46 10.74 2.24 9.96
N CYS A 47 10.76 1.38 10.98
CA CYS A 47 10.21 1.67 12.31
C CYS A 47 10.87 2.90 12.95
N ARG A 48 12.18 3.08 12.81
CA ARG A 48 12.86 4.28 13.32
C ARG A 48 12.36 5.55 12.63
N GLN A 49 12.21 5.53 11.30
CA GLN A 49 11.72 6.68 10.56
C GLN A 49 10.26 6.98 10.87
N LEU A 50 9.43 5.95 10.97
CA LEU A 50 8.03 6.08 11.39
C LEU A 50 7.92 6.69 12.79
N ARG A 51 8.72 6.23 13.77
CA ARG A 51 8.76 6.85 15.11
C ARG A 51 9.15 8.32 15.03
N ALA A 52 10.26 8.65 14.36
CA ALA A 52 10.72 10.03 14.26
C ALA A 52 9.68 10.95 13.58
N HIS A 53 8.95 10.43 12.59
CA HIS A 53 7.86 11.15 11.95
C HIS A 53 6.67 11.37 12.89
N TRP A 54 6.23 10.32 13.58
CA TRP A 54 5.10 10.40 14.51
C TRP A 54 5.41 11.12 15.83
N ASP A 55 6.68 11.24 16.22
CA ASP A 55 7.07 12.08 17.36
C ASP A 55 6.84 13.58 17.07
N GLN A 56 6.88 13.98 15.79
CA GLN A 56 6.59 15.34 15.36
C GLN A 56 5.10 15.57 15.09
N ASP A 57 4.44 14.60 14.47
CA ASP A 57 3.01 14.63 14.15
C ASP A 57 2.34 13.29 14.49
N PRO A 58 1.92 13.09 15.75
CA PRO A 58 1.35 11.84 16.18
C PRO A 58 0.03 11.52 15.46
N PRO A 59 -0.13 10.32 14.90
CA PRO A 59 -1.36 9.97 14.23
C PRO A 59 -2.50 9.88 15.26
N PRO A 60 -3.65 10.52 15.02
CA PRO A 60 -4.73 10.60 15.99
C PRO A 60 -5.51 9.29 16.17
N GLY A 61 -5.51 8.42 15.16
CA GLY A 61 -6.18 7.12 15.19
C GLY A 61 -5.27 5.95 15.61
N THR A 62 -5.90 4.79 15.86
CA THR A 62 -5.18 3.54 16.10
C THR A 62 -4.45 3.12 14.83
N LYS A 63 -3.16 2.84 14.92
CA LYS A 63 -2.36 2.47 13.74
C LYS A 63 -2.85 1.14 13.16
N LEU A 64 -3.12 1.14 11.85
CA LEU A 64 -3.53 -0.03 11.08
C LEU A 64 -2.48 -0.29 10.01
N VAL A 65 -1.71 -1.37 10.14
CA VAL A 65 -0.68 -1.72 9.15
C VAL A 65 -1.33 -2.43 7.98
N VAL A 66 -1.25 -1.84 6.79
CA VAL A 66 -1.96 -2.31 5.59
C VAL A 66 -0.98 -2.96 4.63
N SER A 67 -1.31 -4.17 4.20
CA SER A 67 -0.62 -4.91 3.12
C SER A 67 -1.52 -5.01 1.89
N GLN A 68 -0.91 -5.08 0.71
CA GLN A 68 -1.60 -4.95 -0.58
C GLN A 68 -1.51 -6.25 -1.39
N GLY A 69 -1.84 -7.37 -0.73
CA GLY A 69 -1.88 -8.67 -1.41
C GLY A 69 -0.51 -9.31 -1.68
N ASP A 70 0.56 -8.77 -1.07
CA ASP A 70 1.90 -9.31 -1.23
C ASP A 70 1.97 -10.78 -0.82
N SER A 71 2.65 -11.58 -1.65
CA SER A 71 2.87 -12.99 -1.31
C SER A 71 3.72 -13.15 -0.06
N PRO A 72 3.46 -14.17 0.77
CA PRO A 72 4.22 -14.39 1.99
C PRO A 72 5.68 -14.70 1.66
N GLY A 73 6.59 -14.02 2.35
CA GLY A 73 8.03 -14.25 2.23
C GLY A 73 8.78 -13.71 3.46
N PRO A 74 10.01 -14.21 3.72
CA PRO A 74 10.84 -13.70 4.80
C PRO A 74 11.51 -12.34 4.45
N ARG A 75 11.49 -11.95 3.18
CA ARG A 75 12.07 -10.71 2.64
C ARG A 75 11.02 -9.87 1.90
N GLY A 76 11.42 -8.66 1.53
CA GLY A 76 10.56 -7.69 0.85
C GLY A 76 9.44 -7.15 1.74
N VAL A 77 8.57 -6.36 1.14
CA VAL A 77 7.53 -5.59 1.84
C VAL A 77 6.62 -6.45 2.74
N ALA A 78 6.28 -7.68 2.35
CA ALA A 78 5.46 -8.58 3.18
C ALA A 78 6.14 -8.91 4.51
N GLY A 79 7.43 -9.26 4.48
CA GLY A 79 8.23 -9.52 5.67
C GLY A 79 8.40 -8.26 6.52
N ILE A 80 8.65 -7.12 5.88
CA ILE A 80 8.82 -5.83 6.55
C ILE A 80 7.53 -5.43 7.28
N LEU A 81 6.38 -5.48 6.63
CA LEU A 81 5.08 -5.11 7.21
C LEU A 81 4.69 -5.99 8.40
N ARG A 82 5.03 -7.29 8.39
CA ARG A 82 4.85 -8.16 9.56
C ARG A 82 5.62 -7.63 10.77
N ILE A 83 6.90 -7.31 10.58
CA ILE A 83 7.78 -6.85 11.65
C ILE A 83 7.34 -5.45 12.12
N VAL A 84 6.99 -4.54 11.21
CA VAL A 84 6.44 -3.22 11.55
C VAL A 84 5.17 -3.35 12.38
N GLY A 85 4.25 -4.24 11.98
CA GLY A 85 3.03 -4.52 12.74
C GLY A 85 3.31 -5.03 14.15
N GLN A 86 4.27 -5.96 14.30
CA GLN A 86 4.69 -6.49 15.61
C GLN A 86 5.34 -5.42 16.49
N GLU A 87 6.28 -4.66 15.94
CA GLU A 87 7.03 -3.63 16.66
C GLU A 87 6.14 -2.55 17.26
N PHE A 88 5.08 -2.17 16.53
CA PHE A 88 4.12 -1.16 16.99
C PHE A 88 2.85 -1.74 17.62
N GLY A 89 2.75 -3.07 17.77
CA GLY A 89 1.55 -3.74 18.30
C GLY A 89 0.28 -3.42 17.51
N CYS A 90 0.40 -3.23 16.20
CA CYS A 90 -0.68 -2.76 15.34
C CYS A 90 -1.57 -3.90 14.83
N THR A 91 -2.86 -3.60 14.67
CA THR A 91 -3.76 -4.42 13.86
C THR A 91 -3.25 -4.45 12.42
N ARG A 92 -3.22 -5.63 11.78
CA ARG A 92 -2.93 -5.75 10.36
C ARG A 92 -4.20 -5.83 9.51
N CYS A 93 -4.20 -5.08 8.42
CA CYS A 93 -5.20 -5.12 7.36
C CYS A 93 -4.57 -5.65 6.08
N LEU A 94 -5.35 -6.43 5.33
CA LEU A 94 -5.00 -6.91 4.00
C LEU A 94 -5.99 -6.37 2.99
N VAL A 95 -5.52 -5.70 1.94
CA VAL A 95 -6.35 -5.31 0.79
C VAL A 95 -5.94 -6.17 -0.39
N CYS A 96 -6.89 -6.94 -0.92
CA CYS A 96 -6.67 -7.80 -2.08
C CYS A 96 -7.47 -7.32 -3.29
N VAL A 97 -6.89 -7.47 -4.48
CA VAL A 97 -7.67 -7.56 -5.72
C VAL A 97 -8.72 -8.66 -5.59
N ASP A 98 -9.93 -8.35 -6.02
CA ASP A 98 -11.07 -9.25 -6.04
C ASP A 98 -10.81 -10.51 -6.87
N GLU A 99 -11.36 -11.63 -6.43
CA GLU A 99 -11.21 -12.94 -7.08
C GLU A 99 -11.78 -12.97 -8.51
N SER A 100 -12.73 -12.08 -8.83
CA SER A 100 -13.28 -11.90 -10.17
C SER A 100 -12.32 -11.21 -11.14
N ILE A 101 -11.31 -10.50 -10.62
CA ILE A 101 -10.26 -9.82 -11.40
C ILE A 101 -9.02 -10.72 -11.45
N ASP A 102 -8.58 -11.21 -10.30
CA ASP A 102 -7.46 -12.15 -10.20
C ASP A 102 -7.76 -13.20 -9.11
N PRO A 103 -8.17 -14.42 -9.49
CA PRO A 103 -8.53 -15.46 -8.53
C PRO A 103 -7.32 -16.02 -7.76
N THR A 104 -6.10 -15.69 -8.18
CA THR A 104 -4.86 -16.17 -7.55
C THR A 104 -4.29 -15.18 -6.55
N HIS A 105 -4.64 -13.89 -6.66
CA HIS A 105 -4.06 -12.84 -5.83
C HIS A 105 -4.44 -13.00 -4.36
N ALA A 106 -5.74 -13.01 -4.04
CA ALA A 106 -6.18 -13.12 -2.66
C ALA A 106 -5.70 -14.43 -2.00
N PRO A 107 -5.84 -15.63 -2.58
CA PRO A 107 -5.38 -16.87 -1.94
C PRO A 107 -3.88 -16.91 -1.64
N ASN A 108 -3.06 -16.23 -2.44
CA ASN A 108 -1.61 -16.21 -2.29
C ASN A 108 -1.09 -15.07 -1.40
N ALA A 109 -1.95 -14.21 -0.88
CA ALA A 109 -1.56 -13.07 -0.05
C ALA A 109 -1.16 -13.46 1.38
N ASP A 110 -0.24 -12.70 1.97
CA ASP A 110 0.16 -12.85 3.36
C ASP A 110 -0.97 -12.51 4.35
N ARG A 111 -1.48 -13.52 5.04
CA ARG A 111 -2.51 -13.39 6.09
C ARG A 111 -1.98 -13.46 7.52
N ALA A 112 -0.66 -13.52 7.73
CA ALA A 112 -0.10 -13.70 9.06
C ALA A 112 -0.47 -12.52 9.99
N GLY A 113 -1.31 -12.77 11.00
CA GLY A 113 -1.75 -11.73 11.95
C GLY A 113 -2.71 -10.69 11.35
N VAL A 114 -3.29 -10.94 10.17
CA VAL A 114 -4.32 -10.10 9.57
C VAL A 114 -5.62 -10.24 10.35
N ALA A 115 -6.18 -9.12 10.79
CA ALA A 115 -7.46 -9.06 11.49
C ALA A 115 -8.59 -8.48 10.63
N LEU A 116 -8.24 -7.63 9.66
CA LEU A 116 -9.17 -7.05 8.69
C LEU A 116 -8.75 -7.43 7.28
N GLU A 117 -9.68 -7.94 6.48
CA GLU A 117 -9.45 -8.18 5.06
C GLU A 117 -10.47 -7.41 4.25
N LEU A 118 -9.97 -6.66 3.26
CA LEU A 118 -10.74 -5.79 2.38
C LEU A 118 -10.51 -6.20 0.93
N ARG A 119 -11.41 -5.75 0.06
CA ARG A 119 -11.33 -5.94 -1.38
C ARG A 119 -11.07 -4.62 -2.09
N TYR A 120 -10.36 -4.70 -3.20
CA TYR A 120 -10.10 -3.58 -4.10
C TYR A 120 -11.40 -2.88 -4.50
N ASN A 121 -12.47 -3.63 -4.80
CA ASN A 121 -13.77 -3.06 -5.13
C ASN A 121 -14.36 -2.17 -4.02
N GLN A 122 -14.07 -2.48 -2.75
CA GLN A 122 -14.60 -1.70 -1.62
C GLN A 122 -13.90 -0.34 -1.59
N MET A 123 -12.60 -0.33 -1.88
CA MET A 123 -11.83 0.91 -2.01
C MET A 123 -12.26 1.71 -3.24
N CYS A 124 -12.50 1.06 -4.38
CA CYS A 124 -13.04 1.72 -5.57
C CYS A 124 -14.37 2.42 -5.28
N LYS A 125 -15.32 1.74 -4.64
CA LYS A 125 -16.63 2.32 -4.28
C LYS A 125 -16.49 3.54 -3.37
N ILE A 126 -15.55 3.50 -2.41
CA ILE A 126 -15.24 4.68 -1.58
C ILE A 126 -14.79 5.85 -2.45
N LEU A 127 -13.89 5.62 -3.42
CA LEU A 127 -13.37 6.66 -4.31
C LEU A 127 -14.38 7.13 -5.37
N GLU A 128 -15.32 6.27 -5.78
CA GLU A 128 -16.44 6.62 -6.66
C GLU A 128 -17.37 7.60 -5.96
N GLU A 129 -17.75 7.32 -4.70
CA GLU A 129 -18.57 8.24 -3.89
C GLU A 129 -17.89 9.60 -3.68
N MET A 130 -16.54 9.61 -3.65
CA MET A 130 -15.75 10.84 -3.57
C MET A 130 -15.56 11.54 -4.93
N GLY A 131 -15.89 10.88 -6.04
CA GLY A 131 -15.72 11.42 -7.40
C GLY A 131 -14.27 11.46 -7.90
N VAL A 132 -13.34 10.72 -7.29
CA VAL A 132 -11.90 10.77 -7.63
C VAL A 132 -11.36 9.50 -8.29
N LEU A 133 -12.13 8.40 -8.33
CA LEU A 133 -11.65 7.12 -8.88
C LEU A 133 -11.12 7.27 -10.32
N SER A 134 -11.91 7.85 -11.22
CA SER A 134 -11.50 8.00 -12.62
C SER A 134 -10.31 8.93 -12.81
N GLN A 135 -10.11 9.88 -11.88
CA GLN A 135 -8.93 10.75 -11.88
C GLN A 135 -7.67 9.94 -11.58
N LEU A 136 -7.76 9.05 -10.59
CA LEU A 136 -6.68 8.17 -10.18
C LEU A 136 -6.33 7.14 -11.27
N GLU A 137 -7.35 6.53 -11.88
CA GLU A 137 -7.17 5.58 -12.99
C GLU A 137 -6.44 6.22 -14.17
N ARG A 138 -6.86 7.42 -14.59
CA ARG A 138 -6.18 8.17 -15.65
C ARG A 138 -4.73 8.47 -15.29
N GLY A 139 -4.45 8.87 -14.05
CA GLY A 139 -3.08 9.16 -13.62
C GLY A 139 -2.16 7.94 -13.67
N VAL A 140 -2.68 6.75 -13.31
CA VAL A 140 -1.95 5.48 -13.49
C VAL A 140 -1.72 5.20 -14.97
N ASP A 141 -2.74 5.33 -15.81
CA ASP A 141 -2.64 5.07 -17.25
C ASP A 141 -1.67 6.03 -17.95
N ASP A 142 -1.70 7.31 -17.59
CA ASP A 142 -0.79 8.34 -18.10
C ASP A 142 0.66 8.06 -17.71
N LYS A 143 0.90 7.63 -16.46
CA LYS A 143 2.23 7.22 -16.00
C LYS A 143 2.73 5.98 -16.73
N ILE A 144 1.89 4.95 -16.91
CA ILE A 144 2.25 3.76 -17.72
C ILE A 144 2.62 4.18 -19.14
N ALA A 145 1.84 5.05 -19.78
CA ALA A 145 2.12 5.53 -21.12
C ALA A 145 3.45 6.30 -21.18
N LYS A 146 3.74 7.12 -20.17
CA LYS A 146 5.02 7.84 -20.05
C LYS A 146 6.21 6.89 -19.88
N ASP A 147 6.12 5.93 -18.98
CA ASP A 147 7.19 4.97 -18.71
C ASP A 147 7.42 4.03 -19.91
N ASN A 148 6.36 3.60 -20.59
CA ASN A 148 6.47 2.81 -21.81
C ASN A 148 7.16 3.59 -22.95
N ARG A 149 6.89 4.89 -23.10
CA ARG A 149 7.64 5.73 -24.05
C ARG A 149 9.14 5.78 -23.71
N ALA A 150 9.47 5.90 -22.43
CA ALA A 150 10.86 5.90 -21.96
C ALA A 150 11.55 4.53 -22.19
N LEU A 151 10.86 3.42 -21.95
CA LEU A 151 11.37 2.07 -22.20
C LEU A 151 11.59 1.81 -23.69
N MET A 152 10.65 2.21 -24.55
CA MET A 152 10.79 2.10 -26.00
C MET A 152 11.99 2.91 -26.53
N ALA A 153 12.20 4.13 -26.01
CA ALA A 153 13.37 4.94 -26.36
C ALA A 153 14.70 4.27 -25.95
N GLN A 154 14.67 3.43 -24.91
CA GLN A 154 15.80 2.61 -24.46
C GLN A 154 15.86 1.24 -25.13
N GLN A 155 14.99 0.94 -26.11
CA GLN A 155 14.86 -0.38 -26.74
C GLN A 155 14.60 -1.52 -25.74
N LYS A 156 13.95 -1.20 -24.61
CA LYS A 156 13.55 -2.17 -23.59
C LYS A 156 12.09 -2.59 -23.80
N PRO A 157 11.69 -3.80 -23.35
CA PRO A 157 10.29 -4.20 -23.31
C PRO A 157 9.44 -3.20 -22.52
N ILE A 158 8.20 -2.99 -22.96
CA ILE A 158 7.22 -2.21 -22.21
C ILE A 158 6.83 -2.89 -20.90
N LEU A 159 6.21 -2.13 -20.00
CA LEU A 159 5.65 -2.65 -18.75
C LEU A 159 4.61 -3.74 -19.03
N GLY A 160 4.66 -4.79 -18.21
CA GLY A 160 3.73 -5.91 -18.31
C GLY A 160 2.30 -5.50 -17.94
N PRO A 161 1.27 -6.24 -18.43
CA PRO A 161 -0.14 -5.89 -18.20
C PRO A 161 -0.53 -5.87 -16.71
N HIS A 162 0.12 -6.70 -15.88
CA HIS A 162 -0.12 -6.76 -14.44
C HIS A 162 0.28 -5.46 -13.71
N VAL A 163 1.17 -4.64 -14.27
CA VAL A 163 1.65 -3.40 -13.63
C VAL A 163 0.50 -2.45 -13.37
N ARG A 164 -0.45 -2.32 -14.32
CA ARG A 164 -1.62 -1.47 -14.16
C ARG A 164 -2.46 -1.90 -12.95
N GLN A 165 -2.74 -3.19 -12.83
CA GLN A 165 -3.57 -3.74 -11.76
C GLN A 165 -2.95 -3.47 -10.38
N PHE A 166 -1.65 -3.74 -10.22
CA PHE A 166 -0.98 -3.52 -8.94
C PHE A 166 -0.73 -2.04 -8.63
N ALA A 167 -0.47 -1.20 -9.65
CA ALA A 167 -0.42 0.24 -9.47
C ALA A 167 -1.77 0.81 -9.01
N LEU A 168 -2.88 0.34 -9.59
CA LEU A 168 -4.22 0.71 -9.14
C LEU A 168 -4.50 0.22 -7.73
N LEU A 169 -4.20 -1.04 -7.41
CA LEU A 169 -4.34 -1.55 -6.04
C LEU A 169 -3.59 -0.67 -5.05
N GLN A 170 -2.35 -0.29 -5.39
CA GLN A 170 -1.52 0.56 -4.54
C GLN A 170 -2.17 1.94 -4.32
N GLU A 171 -2.45 2.66 -5.39
CA GLU A 171 -2.92 4.04 -5.32
C GLU A 171 -4.35 4.13 -4.78
N VAL A 172 -5.25 3.25 -5.22
CA VAL A 172 -6.65 3.23 -4.75
C VAL A 172 -6.71 2.96 -3.25
N THR A 173 -5.91 2.00 -2.75
CA THR A 173 -5.83 1.70 -1.32
C THR A 173 -5.38 2.92 -0.52
N LYS A 174 -4.30 3.60 -0.96
CA LYS A 174 -3.77 4.75 -0.24
C LYS A 174 -4.76 5.92 -0.18
N VAL A 175 -5.35 6.28 -1.32
CA VAL A 175 -6.28 7.41 -1.38
C VAL A 175 -7.56 7.09 -0.61
N ALA A 176 -8.11 5.87 -0.76
CA ALA A 176 -9.33 5.48 -0.07
C ALA A 176 -9.12 5.50 1.45
N LEU A 177 -8.08 4.83 1.93
CA LEU A 177 -7.76 4.78 3.36
C LEU A 177 -7.36 6.16 3.90
N GLY A 178 -6.58 6.94 3.17
CA GLY A 178 -6.24 8.31 3.57
C GLY A 178 -7.45 9.23 3.74
N HIS A 179 -8.58 8.91 3.10
CA HIS A 179 -9.83 9.64 3.25
C HIS A 179 -10.73 9.09 4.37
N VAL A 180 -10.86 7.76 4.49
CA VAL A 180 -11.81 7.15 5.44
C VAL A 180 -11.22 6.92 6.83
N CYS A 181 -9.91 6.71 6.92
CA CYS A 181 -9.20 6.68 8.19
C CYS A 181 -8.97 8.12 8.68
N THR A 182 -8.52 8.25 9.93
CA THR A 182 -8.10 9.53 10.51
C THR A 182 -6.89 10.15 9.79
N GLY A 183 -6.19 9.37 8.96
CA GLY A 183 -5.07 9.76 8.14
C GLY A 183 -4.36 8.55 7.54
N VAL A 184 -3.30 8.81 6.80
CA VAL A 184 -2.41 7.79 6.24
C VAL A 184 -0.95 8.20 6.40
N THR A 185 -0.09 7.25 6.76
CA THR A 185 1.37 7.36 6.69
C THR A 185 1.89 6.29 5.74
N ILE A 186 2.74 6.67 4.79
CA ILE A 186 3.31 5.78 3.76
C ILE A 186 4.83 5.85 3.88
N ALA A 187 5.45 4.81 4.40
CA ALA A 187 6.90 4.74 4.49
C ALA A 187 7.50 4.07 3.25
N HIS A 188 8.61 4.59 2.75
CA HIS A 188 9.43 3.84 1.80
C HIS A 188 10.34 2.88 2.55
N SER A 189 10.61 1.73 1.93
CA SER A 189 11.58 0.72 2.40
C SER A 189 12.87 0.72 1.58
N ASP A 190 13.02 1.67 0.66
CA ASP A 190 14.21 1.84 -0.18
C ASP A 190 14.42 3.34 -0.46
N SER A 191 15.69 3.76 -0.48
CA SER A 191 16.08 5.13 -0.86
C SER A 191 15.97 5.34 -2.37
N HIS A 192 15.98 4.26 -3.15
CA HIS A 192 15.86 4.28 -4.61
C HIS A 192 14.71 3.39 -5.08
N LEU A 193 13.59 4.02 -5.46
CA LEU A 193 12.49 3.33 -6.13
C LEU A 193 12.76 3.28 -7.63
N ASP A 194 12.88 2.07 -8.19
CA ASP A 194 13.02 1.88 -9.63
C ASP A 194 11.78 2.43 -10.36
N GLN A 195 12.02 3.38 -11.27
CA GLN A 195 11.00 4.08 -12.06
C GLN A 195 10.04 3.11 -12.77
N PHE A 196 10.50 1.93 -13.17
CA PHE A 196 9.72 0.98 -13.95
C PHE A 196 9.06 -0.12 -13.09
N LYS A 197 9.03 0.06 -11.75
CA LYS A 197 8.33 -0.82 -10.81
C LYS A 197 7.07 -0.18 -10.28
N VAL A 198 6.15 -1.02 -9.77
CA VAL A 198 4.86 -0.60 -9.19
C VAL A 198 5.05 0.43 -8.07
N SER A 199 6.09 0.29 -7.25
CA SER A 199 6.36 1.26 -6.17
C SER A 199 6.55 2.69 -6.67
N SER A 200 7.03 2.92 -7.90
CA SER A 200 7.17 4.27 -8.48
C SER A 200 5.83 5.00 -8.69
N PHE A 201 4.70 4.28 -8.69
CA PHE A 201 3.38 4.87 -8.87
C PHE A 201 2.92 5.70 -7.68
N TYR A 202 3.69 5.73 -6.58
CA TYR A 202 3.43 6.57 -5.42
C TYR A 202 3.26 8.07 -5.75
N GLU A 203 3.86 8.52 -6.85
CA GLU A 203 3.76 9.87 -7.36
C GLU A 203 2.36 10.24 -7.85
N VAL A 204 1.51 9.27 -8.21
CA VAL A 204 0.21 9.50 -8.85
C VAL A 204 -0.75 10.23 -7.90
N GLY A 205 -1.03 9.66 -6.73
CA GLY A 205 -1.87 10.32 -5.72
C GLY A 205 -1.28 11.63 -5.22
N LEU A 206 0.06 11.73 -5.18
CA LEU A 206 0.78 12.93 -4.74
C LEU A 206 0.65 14.09 -5.74
N THR A 207 0.90 13.84 -7.02
CA THR A 207 0.85 14.85 -8.09
C THR A 207 -0.57 15.36 -8.32
N GLN A 208 -1.57 14.53 -7.99
CA GLN A 208 -2.98 14.87 -8.06
C GLN A 208 -3.52 15.53 -6.78
N HIS A 209 -2.66 15.76 -5.77
CA HIS A 209 -3.04 16.31 -4.46
C HIS A 209 -4.10 15.49 -3.71
N LEU A 210 -4.25 14.21 -4.05
CA LEU A 210 -5.13 13.26 -3.36
C LEU A 210 -4.48 12.72 -2.08
N ILE A 211 -3.14 12.77 -2.01
CA ILE A 211 -2.34 12.43 -0.82
C ILE A 211 -1.40 13.60 -0.54
N LYS A 212 -1.31 14.01 0.73
CA LYS A 212 -0.39 15.07 1.16
C LYS A 212 1.05 14.55 1.14
N SER A 213 2.01 15.39 0.74
CA SER A 213 3.44 15.06 0.83
C SER A 213 3.88 14.69 2.25
N SER A 214 3.30 15.34 3.27
CA SER A 214 3.55 15.03 4.68
C SER A 214 3.11 13.64 5.11
N SER A 215 2.32 12.93 4.29
CA SER A 215 1.95 11.54 4.55
C SER A 215 3.11 10.57 4.27
N TYR A 216 4.12 11.00 3.51
CA TYR A 216 5.23 10.15 3.09
C TYR A 216 6.42 10.24 4.05
N VAL A 217 6.99 9.08 4.37
CA VAL A 217 8.19 8.94 5.20
C VAL A 217 9.30 8.33 4.35
N ALA A 218 10.31 9.13 4.04
CA ALA A 218 11.43 8.69 3.20
C ALA A 218 12.30 7.64 3.91
N TYR A 219 12.86 6.73 3.14
CA TYR A 219 13.92 5.83 3.59
C TYR A 219 15.26 6.58 3.56
N ALA A 220 15.52 7.42 4.55
CA ALA A 220 16.77 8.18 4.58
C ALA A 220 17.95 7.24 4.87
N GLU A 221 19.02 7.29 4.08
CA GLU A 221 20.21 6.50 4.35
C GLU A 221 20.78 6.88 5.73
N THR A 222 21.22 5.88 6.50
CA THR A 222 21.84 6.17 7.78
C THR A 222 23.22 6.72 7.48
N THR A 223 23.43 8.04 7.62
CA THR A 223 24.79 8.62 7.60
C THR A 223 25.59 7.91 8.68
N SER A 224 26.60 7.15 8.25
CA SER A 224 27.53 6.45 9.13
C SER A 224 28.44 7.43 9.87
#